data_AF-A0A9D7WYX8-F1
#
_entry.id   AF-A0A9D7WYX8-F1
#
_cell.length_a   1.000
_cell.length_b   1.000
_cell.length_c   1.000
_cell.angle_alpha   90.00
_cell.angle_beta   90.00
_cell.angle_gamma   90.00
#
_symmetry.space_group_name_H-M   'P 1'
#
loop_
_entity.id
_entity.type
_entity.pdbx_description
1 polymer ?
#
loop_
_entity_poly.entity_id
_entity_poly.type
_entity_poly.pdbx_seq_one_letter_code
_entity_poly.pdbx_strand_id
1 'polypeptide(L)'
;MDESWKVLIQTASGETVRNFSAVPHGANNRLFRVDCESGKQFALKVYPGTDGDTRDRLSVEFSALSFLASQVPGIVPEALTCDRNLGVALYEWIDGDRIETPSMDDIDATLNFVTRMKEASRDDDAKLFSEASEACFSFDDLHNQITNRLETLQDVAATEPVLAVF
;
A
#
# COMPACT_ATOMS: atom_id res chain seq x y z
N MET A 1 -18.98 -6.76 8.90
CA MET A 1 -17.66 -6.41 9.46
C MET A 1 -17.32 -7.50 10.45
N ASP A 2 -16.11 -8.05 10.37
CA ASP A 2 -15.65 -9.06 11.31
C ASP A 2 -15.51 -8.42 12.71
N GLU A 3 -16.00 -9.06 13.77
CA GLU A 3 -15.88 -8.55 15.14
C GLU A 3 -14.42 -8.43 15.58
N SER A 4 -13.53 -9.28 15.05
CA SER A 4 -12.09 -9.18 15.30
C SER A 4 -11.51 -7.84 14.84
N TRP A 5 -12.02 -7.25 13.76
CA TRP A 5 -11.55 -5.95 13.27
C TRP A 5 -11.95 -4.80 14.18
N LYS A 6 -13.17 -4.83 14.73
CA LYS A 6 -13.61 -3.81 15.70
C LYS A 6 -12.76 -3.84 16.96
N VAL A 7 -12.47 -5.04 17.48
CA VAL A 7 -11.60 -5.23 18.64
C VAL A 7 -10.19 -4.70 18.37
N LEU A 8 -9.62 -5.02 17.20
CA LEU A 8 -8.31 -4.50 16.80
C LEU A 8 -8.29 -2.97 16.77
N ILE A 9 -9.28 -2.35 16.12
CA ILE A 9 -9.38 -0.89 15.98
C ILE A 9 -9.53 -0.24 17.36
N GLN A 10 -10.46 -0.73 18.18
CA GLN A 10 -10.71 -0.21 19.52
C GLN A 10 -9.48 -0.35 20.43
N THR A 11 -8.74 -1.45 20.33
CA THR A 11 -7.52 -1.69 21.12
C THR A 11 -6.39 -0.77 20.71
N ALA A 12 -6.20 -0.54 19.41
CA ALA A 12 -5.09 0.26 18.90
C ALA A 12 -5.34 1.77 19.01
N SER A 13 -6.58 2.21 18.80
CA SER A 13 -6.91 3.65 18.70
C SER A 13 -7.69 4.19 19.89
N GLY A 14 -8.29 3.33 20.71
CA GLY A 14 -9.27 3.74 21.73
C GLY A 14 -10.63 4.15 21.14
N GLU A 15 -10.83 4.04 19.83
CA GLU A 15 -12.02 4.54 19.15
C GLU A 15 -13.09 3.47 18.92
N THR A 16 -14.34 3.86 19.11
CA THR A 16 -15.50 3.01 18.78
C THR A 16 -15.91 3.23 17.34
N VAL A 17 -15.98 2.14 16.57
CA VAL A 17 -16.35 2.15 15.14
C VAL A 17 -17.84 2.44 14.99
N ARG A 18 -18.16 3.52 14.28
CA ARG A 18 -19.53 3.91 13.91
C ARG A 18 -19.92 3.33 12.55
N ASN A 19 -19.04 3.45 11.56
CA ASN A 19 -19.32 3.05 10.18
C ASN A 19 -18.07 2.48 9.50
N PHE A 20 -18.30 1.69 8.46
CA PHE A 20 -17.27 1.05 7.68
C PHE A 20 -17.69 1.00 6.21
N SER A 21 -16.85 1.51 5.32
CA SER A 21 -17.16 1.60 3.90
C SER A 21 -15.99 1.11 3.05
N ALA A 22 -16.29 0.27 2.05
CA ALA A 22 -15.29 -0.19 1.11
C ALA A 22 -14.87 0.97 0.21
N VAL A 23 -13.56 1.14 0.04
CA VAL A 23 -12.99 2.09 -0.91
C VAL A 23 -12.69 1.31 -2.19
N PRO A 24 -13.39 1.58 -3.31
CA PRO A 24 -13.12 0.90 -4.57
C PRO A 24 -11.71 1.25 -5.08
N HIS A 25 -11.19 0.43 -5.99
CA HIS A 25 -9.88 0.57 -6.67
C HIS A 25 -8.64 -0.02 -5.96
N GLY A 26 -8.81 -1.01 -5.08
CA GLY A 26 -7.70 -1.81 -4.55
C GLY A 26 -7.44 -3.07 -5.38
N ALA A 27 -6.30 -3.15 -6.07
CA ALA A 27 -5.88 -4.38 -6.78
C ALA A 27 -5.15 -5.36 -5.85
N ASN A 28 -4.34 -4.83 -4.93
CA ASN A 28 -3.38 -5.60 -4.12
C ASN A 28 -3.82 -5.88 -2.67
N ASN A 29 -4.84 -5.17 -2.22
CA ASN A 29 -5.49 -5.30 -0.91
C ASN A 29 -6.93 -4.81 -1.03
N ARG A 30 -7.75 -5.10 -0.02
CA ARG A 30 -9.07 -4.48 0.15
C ARG A 30 -8.92 -3.34 1.14
N LEU A 31 -9.25 -2.12 0.70
CA LEU A 31 -9.20 -0.92 1.53
C LEU A 31 -10.60 -0.56 2.02
N PHE A 32 -10.69 -0.18 3.29
CA PHE A 32 -11.91 0.30 3.91
C PHE A 32 -11.65 1.58 4.71
N ARG A 33 -12.57 2.54 4.60
CA ARG A 33 -12.63 3.68 5.51
C ARG A 33 -13.44 3.28 6.75
N VAL A 34 -12.85 3.49 7.91
CA VAL A 34 -13.47 3.34 9.23
C VAL A 34 -13.83 4.73 9.72
N ASP A 35 -15.11 5.00 9.98
CA ASP A 35 -15.54 6.23 10.65
C ASP A 35 -15.86 5.91 12.10
N CYS A 36 -15.29 6.64 13.05
CA CYS A 36 -15.49 6.44 14.49
C CYS A 36 -16.54 7.39 15.07
N GLU A 37 -17.07 7.07 16.24
CA GLU A 37 -18.06 7.92 16.94
C GLU A 37 -17.51 9.30 17.30
N SER A 38 -16.22 9.38 17.63
CA SER A 38 -15.51 10.64 17.91
C SER A 38 -15.35 11.55 16.69
N GLY A 39 -15.60 11.04 15.48
CA GLY A 39 -15.31 11.71 14.22
C GLY A 39 -13.94 11.40 13.63
N LYS A 40 -13.05 10.68 14.33
CA LYS A 40 -11.80 10.18 13.74
C LYS A 40 -12.07 9.17 12.63
N GLN A 41 -11.13 9.10 11.69
CA GLN A 41 -11.19 8.21 10.55
C GLN A 41 -9.89 7.41 10.43
N PHE A 42 -10.02 6.16 9.97
CA PHE A 42 -8.87 5.28 9.72
C PHE A 42 -9.02 4.54 8.40
N ALA A 43 -7.88 4.13 7.85
CA ALA A 43 -7.78 3.22 6.72
C ALA A 43 -7.50 1.80 7.24
N LEU A 44 -8.46 0.88 7.08
CA LEU A 44 -8.23 -0.55 7.32
C LEU A 44 -7.91 -1.23 5.99
N LYS A 45 -6.72 -1.81 5.88
CA LYS A 45 -6.31 -2.64 4.75
C LYS A 45 -6.37 -4.12 5.13
N VAL A 46 -6.96 -4.91 4.24
CA VAL A 46 -7.08 -6.37 4.37
C VAL A 46 -6.34 -7.02 3.21
N TYR A 47 -5.44 -7.93 3.53
CA TYR A 47 -4.58 -8.64 2.59
C TYR A 47 -5.06 -10.09 2.52
N PRO A 48 -5.95 -10.44 1.58
CA PRO A 48 -6.36 -11.82 1.41
C PRO A 48 -5.16 -12.65 0.97
N GLY A 49 -4.93 -13.78 1.63
CA GLY A 49 -4.05 -14.81 1.08
C GLY A 49 -4.59 -15.23 -0.27
N THR A 50 -3.78 -15.09 -1.32
CA THR A 50 -4.12 -15.60 -2.65
C THR A 50 -3.25 -16.81 -2.93
N ASP A 51 -3.86 -17.86 -3.48
CA ASP A 51 -3.13 -19.08 -3.83
C ASP A 51 -1.98 -18.75 -4.79
N GLY A 52 -0.74 -19.06 -4.37
CA GLY A 52 0.47 -18.79 -5.14
C GLY A 52 1.17 -17.45 -4.83
N ASP A 53 0.56 -16.54 -4.05
CA ASP A 53 1.26 -15.33 -3.60
C ASP A 53 2.02 -15.59 -2.30
N THR A 54 3.33 -15.77 -2.40
CA THR A 54 4.22 -16.05 -1.26
C THR A 54 4.72 -14.79 -0.56
N ARG A 55 4.36 -13.59 -1.06
CA ARG A 55 4.85 -12.32 -0.51
C ARG A 55 4.11 -11.95 0.77
N ASP A 56 4.87 -11.57 1.78
CA ASP A 56 4.33 -10.95 3.00
C ASP A 56 4.10 -9.45 2.79
N ARG A 57 3.11 -9.12 1.94
CA ARG A 57 2.78 -7.74 1.55
C ARG A 57 2.44 -6.87 2.77
N LEU A 58 1.73 -7.46 3.74
CA LEU A 58 1.32 -6.77 4.97
C LEU A 58 2.55 -6.35 5.78
N SER A 59 3.47 -7.27 6.06
CA SER A 59 4.65 -6.93 6.86
C SER A 59 5.53 -5.91 6.15
N VAL A 60 5.73 -6.06 4.84
CA VAL A 60 6.54 -5.10 4.06
C VAL A 60 5.95 -3.70 4.13
N GLU A 61 4.64 -3.56 3.83
CA GLU A 61 3.98 -2.25 3.82
C GLU A 61 3.93 -1.63 5.22
N PHE A 62 3.55 -2.40 6.24
CA PHE A 62 3.47 -1.91 7.61
C PHE A 62 4.84 -1.46 8.15
N SER A 63 5.89 -2.25 7.94
CA SER A 63 7.25 -1.89 8.37
C SER A 63 7.77 -0.67 7.63
N ALA A 64 7.52 -0.57 6.31
CA ALA A 64 7.98 0.56 5.51
C ALA A 64 7.30 1.87 5.93
N LEU A 65 5.97 1.86 6.11
CA LEU A 65 5.24 3.04 6.58
C LEU A 65 5.59 3.40 8.02
N SER A 66 5.83 2.42 8.91
CA SER A 66 6.28 2.68 10.28
C SER A 66 7.64 3.39 10.31
N PHE A 67 8.59 2.93 9.48
CA PHE A 67 9.90 3.57 9.33
C PHE A 67 9.79 4.96 8.71
N LEU A 68 9.03 5.12 7.63
CA LEU A 68 8.89 6.42 6.97
C LEU A 68 8.18 7.44 7.88
N ALA A 69 7.18 7.03 8.66
CA ALA A 69 6.51 7.92 9.60
C ALA A 69 7.46 8.43 10.71
N SER A 70 8.44 7.62 11.13
CA SER A 70 9.44 8.04 12.13
C SER A 70 10.52 8.96 11.55
N GLN A 71 10.87 8.80 10.28
CA GLN A 71 11.90 9.58 9.60
C GLN A 71 11.36 10.89 8.99
N VAL A 72 10.16 10.85 8.42
CA VAL A 72 9.52 11.96 7.70
C VAL A 72 8.05 12.12 8.12
N PRO A 73 7.80 12.57 9.36
CA PRO A 73 6.43 12.70 9.87
C PRO A 73 5.59 13.65 9.01
N GLY A 74 4.32 13.29 8.84
CA GLY A 74 3.31 14.05 8.07
C GLY A 74 3.41 13.89 6.55
N ILE A 75 4.29 13.02 6.03
CA ILE A 75 4.43 12.76 4.59
C ILE A 75 3.78 11.45 4.16
N VAL A 76 3.74 10.48 5.07
CA VAL A 76 3.11 9.17 4.89
C VAL A 76 2.06 8.97 5.97
N PRO A 77 1.04 8.13 5.75
CA PRO A 77 0.08 7.83 6.80
C PRO A 77 0.76 7.13 7.97
N GLU A 78 0.35 7.46 9.20
CA GLU A 78 0.77 6.71 10.38
C GLU A 78 0.31 5.25 10.30
N ALA A 79 1.19 4.32 10.70
CA ALA A 79 0.88 2.90 10.82
C ALA A 79 0.56 2.58 12.29
N LEU A 80 -0.72 2.34 12.60
CA LEU A 80 -1.19 2.24 13.99
C LEU A 80 -1.03 0.82 14.54
N THR A 81 -1.49 -0.18 13.80
CA THR A 81 -1.39 -1.58 14.21
C THR A 81 -1.51 -2.54 13.03
N CYS A 82 -0.98 -3.74 13.18
CA CYS A 82 -1.22 -4.84 12.25
C CYS A 82 -1.47 -6.15 13.01
N ASP A 83 -2.33 -6.98 12.44
CA ASP A 83 -2.52 -8.36 12.85
C ASP A 83 -2.24 -9.27 11.64
N ARG A 84 -1.11 -9.97 11.70
CA ARG A 84 -0.63 -10.86 10.64
C ARG A 84 -1.49 -12.11 10.49
N ASN A 85 -2.10 -12.59 11.57
CA ASN A 85 -2.95 -13.77 11.53
C ASN A 85 -4.28 -13.45 10.85
N LEU A 86 -4.81 -12.25 11.09
CA LEU A 86 -6.00 -11.74 10.42
C LEU A 86 -5.71 -11.17 9.02
N GLY A 87 -4.44 -10.93 8.70
CA GLY A 87 -4.04 -10.31 7.43
C GLY A 87 -4.53 -8.87 7.31
N VAL A 88 -4.54 -8.11 8.41
CA VAL A 88 -5.06 -6.73 8.44
C VAL A 88 -4.08 -5.73 9.04
N ALA A 89 -4.13 -4.50 8.55
CA ALA A 89 -3.40 -3.37 9.11
C ALA A 89 -4.25 -2.11 9.13
N LEU A 90 -4.11 -1.32 10.20
CA LEU A 90 -4.80 -0.07 10.43
C LEU A 90 -3.81 1.10 10.27
N TYR A 91 -4.21 2.07 9.48
CA TYR A 91 -3.43 3.27 9.19
C TYR A 91 -4.27 4.53 9.42
N GLU A 92 -3.59 5.65 9.53
CA GLU A 92 -4.19 6.98 9.40
C GLU A 92 -5.00 7.08 8.11
N TRP A 93 -6.17 7.71 8.20
CA TRP A 93 -6.93 8.10 7.02
C TRP A 93 -6.38 9.44 6.50
N ILE A 94 -5.97 9.47 5.23
CA ILE A 94 -5.56 10.70 4.56
C ILE A 94 -6.76 11.23 3.77
N ASP A 95 -7.22 12.43 4.12
CA ASP A 95 -8.20 13.15 3.32
C ASP A 95 -7.54 13.70 2.05
N GLY A 96 -8.18 13.43 0.92
CA GLY A 96 -7.72 13.92 -0.37
C GLY A 96 -8.60 13.42 -1.49
N ASP A 97 -8.53 14.13 -2.61
CA ASP A 97 -9.22 13.79 -3.84
C ASP A 97 -8.23 13.29 -4.89
N ARG A 98 -8.75 12.51 -5.84
CA ARG A 98 -7.97 12.08 -6.99
C ARG A 98 -7.62 13.28 -7.87
N ILE A 99 -6.33 13.43 -8.19
CA ILE A 99 -5.85 14.43 -9.14
C ILE A 99 -6.11 13.90 -10.56
N GLU A 100 -7.12 14.45 -11.24
CA GLU A 100 -7.46 14.09 -12.63
C GLU A 100 -6.65 14.88 -13.67
N THR A 101 -6.22 16.10 -13.33
CA THR A 101 -5.41 16.95 -14.20
C THR A 101 -4.28 17.57 -13.39
N PRO A 102 -3.06 17.00 -13.44
CA PRO A 102 -1.93 17.48 -12.66
C PRO A 102 -1.54 18.92 -13.03
N SER A 103 -1.26 19.72 -12.01
CA SER A 103 -0.73 21.07 -12.10
C SER A 103 0.79 21.08 -11.87
N MET A 104 1.42 22.24 -12.05
CA MET A 104 2.84 22.41 -11.69
C MET A 104 3.06 22.28 -10.17
N ASP A 105 2.11 22.74 -9.36
CA ASP A 105 2.18 22.62 -7.91
C ASP A 105 2.15 21.15 -7.47
N ASP A 106 1.38 20.29 -8.16
CA ASP A 106 1.37 18.84 -7.90
C ASP A 106 2.71 18.18 -8.23
N ILE A 107 3.37 18.65 -9.29
CA ILE A 107 4.72 18.20 -9.68
C ILE A 107 5.71 18.61 -8.59
N ASP A 108 5.68 19.86 -8.13
CA ASP A 108 6.55 20.36 -7.06
C ASP A 108 6.31 19.61 -5.74
N ALA A 109 5.05 19.34 -5.38
CA ALA A 109 4.70 18.53 -4.22
C ALA A 109 5.24 17.10 -4.33
N THR A 110 5.14 16.49 -5.52
CA THR A 110 5.69 15.15 -5.79
C THR A 110 7.22 15.14 -5.69
N LEU A 111 7.90 16.16 -6.23
CA LEU A 111 9.36 16.27 -6.13
C LEU A 111 9.80 16.44 -4.67
N ASN A 112 9.10 17.24 -3.89
CA ASN A 112 9.36 17.37 -2.46
C ASN A 112 9.17 16.04 -1.72
N PHE A 113 8.06 15.34 -2.00
CA PHE A 113 7.78 14.01 -1.45
C PHE A 113 8.92 13.02 -1.73
N VAL A 114 9.32 12.88 -2.99
CA VAL A 114 10.39 11.95 -3.40
C VAL A 114 11.74 12.36 -2.79
N THR A 115 12.03 13.66 -2.70
CA THR A 115 13.28 14.15 -2.09
C THR A 115 13.37 13.75 -0.63
N ARG A 116 12.29 13.94 0.15
CA ARG A 116 12.24 13.54 1.56
C ARG A 116 12.37 12.03 1.74
N MET A 117 11.73 11.22 0.89
CA MET A 117 11.93 9.76 0.89
C MET A 117 13.39 9.38 0.60
N LYS A 118 14.04 10.08 -0.34
CA LYS A 118 15.44 9.82 -0.70
C LYS A 118 16.40 10.18 0.42
N GLU A 119 16.10 11.20 1.20
CA GLU A 119 16.86 11.55 2.39
C GLU A 119 16.71 10.49 3.49
N ALA A 120 15.48 10.06 3.77
CA ALA A 120 15.19 8.97 4.72
C ALA A 120 15.90 7.66 4.32
N SER A 121 16.04 7.38 3.03
CA SER A 121 16.73 6.18 2.55
C SER A 121 18.24 6.16 2.85
N ARG A 122 18.82 7.24 3.38
CA ARG A 122 20.24 7.30 3.79
C ARG A 122 20.46 6.84 5.22
N ASP A 123 19.39 6.70 6.01
CA ASP A 123 19.45 6.15 7.35
C ASP A 123 19.93 4.69 7.32
N ASP A 124 20.63 4.24 8.35
CA ASP A 124 21.14 2.87 8.43
C ASP A 124 19.99 1.84 8.53
N ASP A 125 18.88 2.20 9.18
CA ASP A 125 17.71 1.33 9.30
C ASP A 125 17.01 1.12 7.95
N ALA A 126 17.23 2.01 6.97
CA ALA A 126 16.74 1.81 5.61
C ALA A 126 17.34 0.55 4.95
N LYS A 127 18.51 0.08 5.41
CA LYS A 127 19.17 -1.15 4.90
C LYS A 127 18.46 -2.43 5.33
N LEU A 128 17.50 -2.35 6.27
CA LEU A 128 16.69 -3.48 6.71
C LEU A 128 15.63 -3.87 5.68
N PHE A 129 15.34 -3.00 4.71
CA PHE A 129 14.38 -3.26 3.66
C PHE A 129 15.06 -3.97 2.48
N SER A 130 14.39 -5.01 1.97
CA SER A 130 14.79 -5.63 0.70
C SER A 130 14.49 -4.71 -0.47
N GLU A 131 15.07 -5.03 -1.62
CA GLU A 131 14.67 -4.43 -2.88
C GLU A 131 13.16 -4.64 -3.11
N ALA A 132 12.54 -3.70 -3.83
CA ALA A 132 11.15 -3.84 -4.25
C ALA A 132 11.00 -5.08 -5.14
N SER A 133 9.85 -5.76 -5.09
CA SER A 133 9.62 -7.00 -5.86
C SER A 133 9.88 -6.86 -7.36
N GLU A 134 9.76 -5.64 -7.89
CA GLU A 134 9.93 -5.31 -9.31
C GLU A 134 11.03 -4.28 -9.51
N ALA A 135 12.03 -4.24 -8.61
CA ALA A 135 13.15 -3.31 -8.72
C ALA A 135 13.97 -3.60 -9.98
N CYS A 136 14.27 -2.55 -10.75
CA CYS A 136 15.18 -2.60 -11.89
C CYS A 136 16.29 -1.57 -11.65
N PHE A 137 17.54 -2.03 -11.65
CA PHE A 137 18.71 -1.17 -11.42
C PHE A 137 19.54 -0.96 -12.69
N SER A 138 19.16 -1.63 -13.78
CA SER A 138 19.77 -1.52 -15.10
C SER A 138 18.73 -1.54 -16.21
N PHE A 139 19.14 -1.14 -17.41
CA PHE A 139 18.32 -1.29 -18.61
C PHE A 139 18.01 -2.77 -18.88
N ASP A 140 18.97 -3.66 -18.63
CA ASP A 140 18.77 -5.10 -18.85
C ASP A 140 17.72 -5.66 -17.89
N ASP A 141 17.69 -5.23 -16.61
CA ASP A 141 16.63 -5.63 -15.66
C ASP A 141 15.25 -5.19 -16.15
N LEU A 142 15.15 -3.94 -16.62
CA LEU A 142 13.90 -3.39 -17.14
C LEU A 142 13.43 -4.13 -18.40
N HIS A 143 14.35 -4.36 -19.34
CA HIS A 143 14.06 -5.09 -20.57
C HIS A 143 13.60 -6.52 -20.26
N ASN A 144 14.30 -7.23 -19.37
CA ASN A 144 13.94 -8.59 -18.97
C ASN A 144 12.58 -8.63 -18.28
N GLN A 145 12.29 -7.67 -17.38
CA GLN A 145 10.98 -7.60 -16.71
C GLN A 145 9.84 -7.40 -17.71
N ILE A 146 10.01 -6.50 -18.69
CA ILE A 146 9.00 -6.23 -19.73
C ILE A 146 8.79 -7.47 -20.60
N THR A 147 9.88 -8.07 -21.09
CA THR A 147 9.82 -9.25 -21.97
C THR A 147 9.16 -10.44 -21.26
N ASN A 148 9.58 -10.76 -20.03
CA ASN A 148 8.99 -11.88 -19.28
C ASN A 148 7.48 -11.69 -19.03
N ARG A 149 7.06 -10.45 -18.74
CA ARG A 149 5.63 -10.14 -18.56
C ARG A 149 4.85 -10.26 -19.85
N LEU A 150 5.42 -9.83 -20.98
CA LEU A 150 4.80 -9.97 -22.29
C LEU A 150 4.65 -11.44 -22.68
N GLU A 151 5.69 -12.25 -22.50
CA GLU A 151 5.66 -13.69 -22.78
C GLU A 151 4.59 -14.39 -21.91
N THR A 152 4.57 -14.10 -20.62
CA THR A 152 3.54 -14.64 -19.69
C THR A 152 2.12 -14.25 -20.14
N LEU A 153 1.94 -13.01 -20.58
CA LEU A 153 0.65 -12.54 -21.08
C LEU A 153 0.23 -13.28 -22.36
N GLN A 154 1.16 -13.48 -23.30
CA GLN A 154 0.93 -14.21 -24.55
C GLN A 154 0.57 -15.69 -24.29
N ASP A 155 1.25 -16.33 -23.34
CA ASP A 155 0.96 -17.71 -22.94
C ASP A 155 -0.46 -17.87 -22.40
N VAL A 156 -0.91 -16.92 -21.55
CA VAL A 156 -2.28 -16.95 -21.02
C VAL A 156 -3.30 -16.58 -22.10
N ALA A 157 -2.98 -15.61 -22.97
CA ALA A 157 -3.84 -15.19 -24.08
C ALA A 157 -4.12 -16.32 -25.09
N ALA A 158 -3.22 -17.31 -25.20
CA ALA A 158 -3.47 -18.52 -25.99
C ALA A 158 -4.69 -19.31 -25.49
N THR A 159 -5.01 -19.21 -24.20
CA THR A 159 -6.18 -19.85 -23.56
C THR A 159 -7.33 -18.89 -23.24
N GLU A 160 -7.07 -17.57 -23.24
CA GLU A 160 -8.03 -16.52 -22.89
C GLU A 160 -8.07 -15.42 -23.97
N PRO A 161 -8.94 -15.56 -25.00
CA PRO A 161 -8.92 -14.71 -26.20
C PRO A 161 -9.12 -13.22 -25.96
N VAL A 162 -9.75 -12.84 -24.85
CA VAL A 162 -9.93 -11.43 -24.44
C VAL A 162 -8.60 -10.75 -24.14
N LEU A 163 -7.56 -11.51 -23.79
CA LEU A 163 -6.22 -11.00 -23.50
C LEU A 163 -5.34 -10.85 -24.75
N ALA A 164 -5.74 -11.41 -25.90
CA ALA A 164 -4.95 -11.39 -27.14
C ALA A 164 -4.90 -10.01 -27.84
N VAL A 165 -5.60 -9.01 -27.31
CA VAL A 165 -5.58 -7.62 -27.80
C VAL A 165 -4.44 -6.78 -27.18
N PHE A 166 -3.73 -7.35 -26.22
CA PHE A 166 -2.54 -6.79 -25.58
C PHE A 166 -1.29 -7.53 -26.09
#